data_AF-A0AAU9T117-F1
#
_entry.id   AF-A0AAU9T117-F1
#
_cell.length_a   1.000
_cell.length_b   1.000
_cell.length_c   1.000
_cell.angle_alpha   90.00
_cell.angle_beta   90.00
_cell.angle_gamma   90.00
#
_symmetry.space_group_name_H-M   'P 1'
#
loop_
_entity.id
_entity.type
_entity.pdbx_description
1 polymer ?
#
loop_
_entity_poly.entity_id
_entity_poly.type
_entity_poly.pdbx_seq_one_letter_code
_entity_poly.pdbx_strand_id
1 'polypeptide(L)'
;MLNSGHEMDIPGSRQSDLKKSFKSAVRSLLTACSKQDFLDIFSRFSKTEQERLYRLYTQVIVNLHQTLEDEFDAQCQESQVGSVLDKVEQLVEEQSLDPLFSDETNVMDIANDLTTAKKREIQKLTALLQRAEEQNRQMEARIGQLRKQPQEVSGTADAITKLKMGITGYFEGNDKLPPI
;
A
#
# COMPACT_ATOMS: atom_id res chain seq x y z
N MET A 1 18.41 13.97 -7.05
CA MET A 1 18.95 14.58 -5.83
C MET A 1 18.19 15.87 -5.56
N LEU A 2 17.27 15.83 -4.60
CA LEU A 2 16.78 16.98 -3.85
C LEU A 2 16.45 16.41 -2.48
N ASN A 3 17.30 16.73 -1.50
CA ASN A 3 17.12 16.38 -0.10
C ASN A 3 15.85 17.07 0.40
N SER A 4 14.77 16.31 0.63
CA SER A 4 13.76 16.73 1.59
C SER A 4 14.28 16.33 2.96
N GLY A 5 14.98 17.26 3.62
CA GLY A 5 15.31 17.12 5.02
C GLY A 5 14.02 16.91 5.79
N HIS A 6 13.83 15.69 6.26
CA HIS A 6 12.83 15.40 7.28
C HIS A 6 13.38 16.03 8.55
N GLU A 7 13.02 17.30 8.78
CA GLU A 7 13.09 17.90 10.10
C GLU A 7 12.22 17.01 10.99
N MET A 8 12.85 16.11 11.74
CA MET A 8 12.15 15.42 12.83
C MET A 8 11.72 16.53 13.78
N ASP A 9 10.42 16.84 13.75
CA ASP A 9 9.83 17.76 14.70
C ASP A 9 10.19 17.27 16.10
N ILE A 10 10.88 18.13 16.84
CA ILE A 10 11.35 17.81 18.19
C ILE A 10 10.10 17.67 19.09
N PRO A 11 9.99 16.62 19.92
CA PRO A 11 8.89 16.50 20.87
C PRO A 11 8.70 17.78 21.69
N GLY A 12 7.47 18.32 21.70
CA GLY A 12 7.13 19.59 22.35
C GLY A 12 7.34 20.84 21.50
N SER A 13 7.66 20.72 20.20
CA SER A 13 7.77 21.84 19.25
C SER A 13 6.46 22.65 19.21
N ARG A 14 5.31 22.00 19.01
CA ARG A 14 3.99 22.65 18.94
C ARG A 14 3.65 23.44 20.20
N GLN A 15 3.95 22.91 21.39
CA GLN A 15 3.72 23.60 22.65
C GLN A 15 4.62 24.85 22.78
N SER A 16 5.91 24.68 22.47
CA SER A 16 6.89 25.77 22.49
C SER A 16 6.48 26.89 21.53
N ASP A 17 6.03 26.52 20.34
CA ASP A 17 5.65 27.47 19.29
C ASP A 17 4.34 28.19 19.59
N LEU A 18 3.37 27.51 20.21
CA LEU A 18 2.17 28.16 20.76
C LEU A 18 2.57 29.24 21.79
N LYS A 19 3.43 28.88 22.75
CA LYS A 19 3.90 29.81 23.80
C LYS A 19 4.66 30.99 23.22
N LYS A 20 5.58 30.75 22.27
CA LYS A 20 6.33 31.81 21.58
C LYS A 20 5.38 32.73 20.79
N SER A 21 4.43 32.17 20.07
CA SER A 21 3.46 32.91 19.27
C SER A 21 2.62 33.84 20.14
N PHE A 22 2.11 33.32 21.26
CA PHE A 22 1.36 34.11 22.23
C PHE A 22 2.19 35.27 22.80
N LYS A 23 3.41 35.00 23.31
CA LYS A 23 4.30 36.05 23.84
C LYS A 23 4.62 37.12 22.79
N SER A 24 4.85 36.70 21.55
CA SER A 24 5.10 37.63 20.45
C SER A 24 3.89 38.52 20.15
N ALA A 25 2.68 37.95 20.15
CA ALA A 25 1.43 38.68 19.92
C ALA A 25 1.15 39.68 21.05
N VAL A 26 1.27 39.26 22.31
CA VAL A 26 1.09 40.14 23.49
C VAL A 26 2.10 41.28 23.47
N ARG A 27 3.38 41.00 23.21
CA ARG A 27 4.40 42.04 23.06
C ARG A 27 4.06 43.03 21.96
N SER A 28 3.69 42.54 20.78
CA SER A 28 3.33 43.41 19.66
C SER A 28 2.14 44.31 20.00
N LEU A 29 1.14 43.78 20.70
CA LEU A 29 -0.04 44.52 21.14
C LEU A 29 0.31 45.59 22.18
N LEU A 30 1.07 45.23 23.21
CA LEU A 30 1.33 46.09 24.36
C LEU A 30 2.45 47.12 24.12
N THR A 31 3.29 46.91 23.10
CA THR A 31 4.34 47.87 22.71
C THR A 31 4.01 48.67 21.45
N ALA A 32 2.75 48.67 21.00
CA ALA A 32 2.34 49.38 19.78
C ALA A 32 2.40 50.92 19.90
N CYS A 33 2.20 51.45 21.11
CA CYS A 33 2.25 52.89 21.36
C CYS A 33 3.67 53.34 21.67
N SER A 34 4.21 54.24 20.84
CA SER A 34 5.52 54.82 21.10
C SER A 34 5.44 55.89 22.19
N LYS A 35 6.61 56.24 22.76
CA LYS A 35 6.69 57.38 23.68
C LYS A 35 6.18 58.67 23.05
N GLN A 36 6.49 58.91 21.77
CA GLN A 36 6.09 60.15 21.10
C GLN A 36 4.57 60.22 20.94
N ASP A 37 3.94 59.14 20.49
CA ASP A 37 2.47 59.06 20.35
C ASP A 37 1.80 59.34 21.69
N PHE A 38 2.34 58.77 22.78
CA PHE A 38 1.85 59.02 24.14
C PHE A 38 1.95 60.51 24.51
N LEU A 39 3.12 61.14 24.30
CA LEU A 39 3.32 62.55 24.63
C LEU A 39 2.39 63.47 23.82
N ASP A 40 2.14 63.15 22.55
CA ASP A 40 1.26 63.92 21.67
C ASP A 40 -0.20 63.84 22.14
N ILE A 41 -0.68 62.66 22.56
CA ILE A 41 -2.00 62.46 23.17
C ILE A 41 -2.16 63.32 24.43
N PHE A 42 -1.12 63.41 25.25
CA PHE A 42 -1.10 64.20 26.49
C PHE A 42 -0.45 65.59 26.32
N SER A 43 -0.48 66.15 25.11
CA SER A 43 0.15 67.45 24.77
C SER A 43 -0.36 68.65 25.57
N ARG A 44 -1.56 68.55 26.16
CA ARG A 44 -2.15 69.60 27.02
C ARG A 44 -1.54 69.66 28.43
N PHE A 45 -0.83 68.62 28.84
CA PHE A 45 -0.14 68.55 30.13
C PHE A 45 1.26 69.15 30.04
N SER A 46 1.81 69.57 31.18
CA SER A 46 3.22 69.97 31.26
C SER A 46 4.15 68.77 31.03
N LYS A 47 5.41 69.05 30.64
CA LYS A 47 6.41 67.99 30.44
C LYS A 47 6.60 67.10 31.67
N THR A 48 6.58 67.68 32.87
CA THR A 48 6.71 66.95 34.13
C THR A 48 5.53 66.00 34.36
N GLU A 49 4.31 66.43 34.05
CA GLU A 49 3.12 65.59 34.16
C GLU A 49 3.12 64.47 33.11
N GLN A 50 3.49 64.79 31.87
CA GLN A 50 3.64 63.81 30.80
C GLN A 50 4.65 62.72 31.16
N GLU A 51 5.81 63.08 31.73
CA GLU A 51 6.80 62.10 32.18
C GLU A 51 6.27 61.19 33.31
N ARG A 52 5.52 61.76 34.26
CA ARG A 52 4.87 60.96 35.33
C ARG A 52 3.83 60.00 34.75
N LEU A 53 2.98 60.48 33.85
CA LEU A 53 1.97 59.66 33.17
C LEU A 53 2.61 58.55 32.34
N TYR A 54 3.69 58.84 31.61
CA TYR A 54 4.40 57.84 30.81
C TYR A 54 5.05 56.75 31.69
N ARG A 55 5.59 57.12 32.86
CA ARG A 55 6.09 56.13 33.84
C ARG A 55 4.97 55.22 34.36
N LEU A 56 3.81 55.79 34.70
CA LEU A 56 2.64 55.01 35.13
C LEU A 56 2.15 54.10 34.01
N TYR A 57 2.04 54.60 32.79
CA TYR A 57 1.71 53.82 31.60
C TYR A 57 2.66 52.63 31.42
N THR A 58 3.97 52.87 31.48
CA THR A 58 4.98 51.81 31.36
C THR A 58 4.81 50.76 32.46
N GLN A 59 4.55 51.18 33.69
CA GLN A 59 4.31 50.26 34.81
C GLN A 59 3.06 49.40 34.57
N VAL A 60 1.97 50.00 34.07
CA VAL A 60 0.75 49.27 33.72
C VAL A 60 1.02 48.25 32.63
N ILE A 61 1.76 48.64 31.59
CA ILE A 61 2.12 47.74 30.48
C ILE A 61 2.96 46.56 30.96
N VAL A 62 3.97 46.79 31.80
CA VAL A 62 4.82 45.72 32.35
C VAL A 62 4.01 44.75 33.23
N ASN A 63 3.15 45.28 34.10
CA ASN A 63 2.29 44.45 34.95
C ASN A 63 1.30 43.64 34.11
N LEU A 64 0.68 44.26 33.11
CA LEU A 64 -0.27 43.60 32.21
C LEU A 64 0.40 42.49 31.39
N HIS A 65 1.63 42.72 30.93
CA HIS A 65 2.47 41.71 30.30
C HIS A 65 2.62 40.46 31.15
N GLN A 66 3.03 40.65 32.40
CA GLN A 66 3.24 39.54 33.33
C GLN A 66 1.93 38.82 33.64
N THR A 67 0.86 39.56 33.94
CA THR A 67 -0.46 38.98 34.23
C THR A 67 -1.01 38.16 33.07
N LEU A 68 -0.90 38.64 31.83
CA LEU A 68 -1.38 37.90 30.67
C LEU A 68 -0.57 36.64 30.41
N GLU A 69 0.76 36.68 30.59
CA GLU A 69 1.60 35.49 30.44
C GLU A 69 1.31 34.44 31.53
N ASP A 70 1.14 34.87 32.78
CA ASP A 70 0.83 33.97 33.90
C ASP A 70 -0.55 33.34 33.75
N GLU A 71 -1.56 34.12 33.39
CA GLU A 71 -2.92 33.62 33.16
C GLU A 71 -2.97 32.65 31.97
N PHE A 72 -2.25 32.96 30.88
CA PHE A 72 -2.14 32.06 29.75
C PHE A 72 -1.48 30.73 30.14
N ASP A 73 -0.36 30.78 30.87
CA ASP A 73 0.32 29.57 31.34
C ASP A 73 -0.60 28.76 32.27
N ALA A 74 -1.33 29.41 33.20
CA ALA A 74 -2.29 28.75 34.08
C ALA A 74 -3.43 28.08 33.30
N GLN A 75 -4.04 28.78 32.36
CA GLN A 75 -5.11 28.25 31.51
C GLN A 75 -4.64 27.07 30.66
N CYS A 76 -3.42 27.13 30.11
CA CYS A 76 -2.83 26.04 29.34
C CYS A 76 -2.59 24.80 30.21
N GLN A 77 -2.19 24.96 31.47
CA GLN A 77 -2.05 23.85 32.41
C GLN A 77 -3.41 23.27 32.80
N GLU A 78 -4.38 24.11 33.17
CA GLU A 78 -5.74 23.68 33.53
C GLU A 78 -6.41 22.92 32.39
N SER A 79 -6.32 23.44 31.18
CA SER A 79 -6.92 22.83 29.99
C SER A 79 -6.07 21.70 29.39
N GLN A 80 -4.95 21.35 30.03
CA GLN A 80 -4.02 20.31 29.60
C GLN A 80 -3.51 20.46 28.15
N VAL A 81 -3.40 21.70 27.64
CA VAL A 81 -3.07 22.01 26.24
C VAL A 81 -1.75 21.36 25.83
N GLY A 82 -0.73 21.40 26.71
CA GLY A 82 0.56 20.76 26.46
C GLY A 82 0.38 19.27 26.15
N SER A 83 -0.31 18.53 27.02
CA SER A 83 -0.53 17.09 26.82
C SER A 83 -1.31 16.76 25.54
N VAL A 84 -2.24 17.64 25.12
CA VAL A 84 -2.98 17.46 23.87
C VAL A 84 -2.08 17.68 22.67
N LEU A 85 -1.26 18.73 22.68
CA LEU A 85 -0.30 19.01 21.62
C LEU A 85 0.77 17.92 21.52
N ASP A 86 1.24 17.38 22.66
CA ASP A 86 2.19 16.26 22.68
C ASP A 86 1.57 15.00 22.05
N LYS A 87 0.29 14.72 22.32
CA LYS A 87 -0.43 13.61 21.66
C LYS A 87 -0.59 13.84 20.16
N VAL A 88 -0.88 15.07 19.74
CA VAL A 88 -0.94 15.40 18.31
C VAL A 88 0.42 15.20 17.65
N GLU A 89 1.51 15.62 18.30
CA GLU A 89 2.88 15.38 17.86
C GLU A 89 3.14 13.90 17.63
N GLN A 90 2.84 13.08 18.64
CA GLN A 90 3.00 11.64 18.58
C GLN A 90 2.18 11.02 17.45
N LEU A 91 0.90 11.40 17.30
CA LEU A 91 0.04 10.87 16.26
C LEU A 91 0.54 11.25 14.85
N VAL A 92 1.04 12.46 14.67
CA VAL A 92 1.61 12.91 13.39
C VAL A 92 2.90 12.14 13.08
N GLU A 93 3.75 11.92 14.08
CA GLU A 93 4.96 11.10 13.93
C GLU A 93 4.60 9.65 13.58
N GLU A 94 3.69 9.02 14.32
CA GLU A 94 3.20 7.66 14.06
C GLU A 94 2.62 7.53 12.64
N GLN A 95 1.82 8.51 12.22
CA GLN A 95 1.23 8.57 10.88
C GLN A 95 2.31 8.72 9.79
N SER A 96 3.35 9.51 10.03
CA SER A 96 4.45 9.70 9.08
C SER A 96 5.28 8.43 8.86
N LEU A 97 5.33 7.56 9.87
CA LEU A 97 6.04 6.29 9.83
C LEU A 97 5.18 5.14 9.27
N ASP A 98 3.86 5.29 9.19
CA ASP A 98 2.96 4.28 8.64
C ASP A 98 3.00 4.28 7.10
N PRO A 99 3.61 3.25 6.46
CA PRO A 99 3.71 3.17 5.01
C PRO A 99 2.34 3.07 4.33
N LEU A 100 1.32 2.59 5.04
CA LEU A 100 -0.05 2.43 4.56
C LEU A 100 -0.87 3.72 4.64
N PHE A 101 -0.37 4.73 5.38
CA PHE A 101 -1.04 6.01 5.52
C PHE A 101 -0.71 6.98 4.38
N SER A 102 0.25 6.65 3.52
CA SER A 102 0.50 7.42 2.31
C SER A 102 -0.68 7.31 1.34
N ASP A 103 -1.28 8.45 1.01
CA ASP A 103 -2.29 8.60 -0.07
C ASP A 103 -1.73 8.16 -1.44
N GLU A 104 -0.41 7.94 -1.51
CA GLU A 104 0.37 7.65 -2.71
C GLU A 104 0.55 6.15 -2.99
N THR A 105 0.43 5.27 -1.99
CA THR A 105 0.43 3.84 -2.25
C THR A 105 -0.99 3.43 -2.60
N ASN A 106 -1.33 3.46 -3.88
CA ASN A 106 -2.64 3.02 -4.36
C ASN A 106 -2.74 1.49 -4.21
N VAL A 107 -2.93 1.04 -2.96
CA VAL A 107 -3.14 -0.37 -2.58
C VAL A 107 -4.30 -0.96 -3.40
N MET A 108 -5.27 -0.12 -3.78
CA MET A 108 -6.36 -0.49 -4.68
C MET A 108 -5.85 -0.83 -6.08
N ASP A 109 -4.92 -0.05 -6.65
CA ASP A 109 -4.31 -0.35 -7.95
C ASP A 109 -3.47 -1.64 -7.90
N ILE A 110 -2.67 -1.82 -6.85
CA ILE A 110 -1.89 -3.06 -6.66
C ILE A 110 -2.84 -4.28 -6.56
N ALA A 111 -3.95 -4.14 -5.82
CA ALA A 111 -4.96 -5.17 -5.70
C ALA A 111 -5.67 -5.46 -7.04
N ASN A 112 -5.95 -4.43 -7.84
CA ASN A 112 -6.56 -4.54 -9.15
C ASN A 112 -5.63 -5.23 -10.17
N ASP A 113 -4.35 -4.85 -10.18
CA ASP A 113 -3.33 -5.45 -11.03
C ASP A 113 -3.11 -6.91 -10.68
N LEU A 114 -2.99 -7.23 -9.39
CA LEU A 114 -2.84 -8.60 -8.91
C LEU A 114 -4.07 -9.46 -9.26
N THR A 115 -5.28 -8.92 -9.08
CA THR A 115 -6.53 -9.59 -9.43
C THR A 115 -6.60 -9.87 -10.93
N THR A 116 -6.20 -8.89 -11.74
CA THR A 116 -6.18 -9.02 -13.20
C THR A 116 -5.15 -10.05 -13.66
N ALA A 117 -3.95 -10.04 -13.08
CA ALA A 117 -2.92 -11.03 -13.35
C ALA A 117 -3.38 -12.45 -12.99
N LYS A 118 -3.96 -12.66 -11.80
CA LYS A 118 -4.49 -13.97 -11.40
C LYS A 118 -5.62 -14.46 -12.31
N LYS A 119 -6.52 -13.57 -12.74
CA LYS A 119 -7.61 -13.93 -13.67
C LYS A 119 -7.06 -14.43 -15.01
N ARG A 120 -6.03 -13.76 -15.57
CA ARG A 120 -5.37 -14.19 -16.81
C ARG A 120 -4.69 -15.55 -16.64
N GLU A 121 -4.02 -15.77 -15.52
CA GLU A 121 -3.34 -17.04 -15.25
C GLU A 121 -4.34 -18.19 -15.12
N ILE A 122 -5.47 -17.98 -14.41
CA ILE A 122 -6.56 -18.96 -14.33
C ILE A 122 -7.07 -19.31 -15.73
N GLN A 123 -7.36 -18.31 -16.58
CA GLN A 123 -7.83 -18.54 -17.95
C GLN A 123 -6.83 -19.36 -18.78
N LYS A 124 -5.54 -19.05 -18.68
CA LYS A 124 -4.48 -19.78 -19.37
C LYS A 124 -4.39 -21.23 -18.91
N LEU A 125 -4.42 -21.47 -17.59
CA LEU A 125 -4.38 -22.81 -17.01
C LEU A 125 -5.63 -23.62 -17.39
N THR A 126 -6.81 -23.02 -17.39
CA THR A 126 -8.04 -23.66 -17.85
C THR A 126 -7.94 -24.09 -19.32
N ALA A 127 -7.42 -23.23 -20.19
CA ALA A 127 -7.26 -23.57 -21.62
C ALA A 127 -6.24 -24.71 -21.84
N LEU A 128 -5.15 -24.72 -21.06
CA LEU A 128 -4.17 -25.81 -21.10
C LEU A 128 -4.77 -27.13 -20.62
N LEU A 129 -5.55 -27.10 -19.54
CA LEU A 129 -6.23 -28.28 -19.00
C LEU A 129 -7.21 -28.88 -20.02
N GLN A 130 -8.06 -28.04 -20.63
CA GLN A 130 -9.01 -28.49 -21.66
C GLN A 130 -8.30 -29.15 -22.86
N ARG A 131 -7.15 -28.61 -23.28
CA ARG A 131 -6.36 -29.20 -24.37
C ARG A 131 -5.79 -30.56 -23.97
N ALA A 132 -5.27 -30.69 -22.76
CA ALA A 132 -4.74 -31.95 -22.26
C ALA A 132 -5.85 -33.02 -22.11
N GLU A 133 -7.02 -32.63 -21.60
CA GLU A 133 -8.19 -33.50 -21.52
C GLU A 133 -8.64 -33.99 -22.90
N GLU A 134 -8.66 -33.10 -23.90
CA GLU A 134 -8.99 -33.48 -25.28
C GLU A 134 -7.99 -34.47 -25.87
N GLN A 135 -6.69 -34.23 -25.66
CA GLN A 135 -5.65 -35.17 -26.10
C GLN A 135 -5.79 -36.53 -25.42
N ASN A 136 -6.10 -36.56 -24.12
CA ASN A 136 -6.35 -37.81 -23.39
C ASN A 136 -7.57 -38.54 -23.96
N ARG A 137 -8.69 -37.85 -24.22
CA ARG A 137 -9.88 -38.46 -24.84
C ARG A 137 -9.56 -39.08 -26.21
N GLN A 138 -8.80 -38.38 -27.04
CA GLN A 138 -8.36 -38.89 -28.34
C GLN A 138 -7.46 -40.13 -28.20
N MET A 139 -6.55 -40.12 -27.22
CA MET A 139 -5.66 -41.25 -26.95
C MET A 139 -6.43 -42.47 -26.42
N GLU A 140 -7.36 -42.28 -25.50
CA GLU A 140 -8.26 -43.33 -25.00
C GLU A 140 -9.10 -43.93 -26.13
N ALA A 141 -9.65 -43.09 -27.01
CA ALA A 141 -10.40 -43.55 -28.17
C ALA A 141 -9.55 -44.43 -29.10
N ARG A 142 -8.29 -44.03 -29.37
CA ARG A 142 -7.34 -44.83 -30.16
C ARG A 142 -6.99 -46.15 -29.49
N ILE A 143 -6.71 -46.15 -28.18
CA ILE A 143 -6.45 -47.38 -27.42
C ILE A 143 -7.67 -48.30 -27.48
N GLY A 144 -8.89 -47.76 -27.37
CA GLY A 144 -10.14 -48.51 -27.50
C GLY A 144 -10.32 -49.17 -28.88
N GLN A 145 -9.94 -48.47 -29.97
CA GLN A 145 -9.98 -49.03 -31.32
C GLN A 145 -8.97 -50.18 -31.49
N LEU A 146 -7.72 -49.97 -31.06
CA LEU A 146 -6.66 -50.99 -31.13
C LEU A 146 -7.01 -52.25 -30.33
N ARG A 147 -7.66 -52.10 -29.16
CA ARG A 147 -8.14 -53.24 -28.37
C ARG A 147 -9.29 -54.02 -29.02
N LYS A 148 -10.03 -53.43 -29.96
CA LYS A 148 -11.11 -54.10 -30.73
C LYS A 148 -10.61 -54.74 -32.04
N GLN A 149 -9.44 -54.34 -32.51
CA GLN A 149 -8.76 -54.91 -33.68
C GLN A 149 -8.11 -56.33 -33.53
N PRO A 150 -8.10 -57.04 -32.38
CA PRO A 150 -7.56 -58.41 -32.32
C PRO A 150 -8.30 -59.43 -33.20
N GLN A 151 -9.50 -59.10 -33.70
CA GLN A 151 -10.35 -60.06 -34.41
C GLN A 151 -9.99 -60.24 -35.90
N GLU A 152 -9.25 -59.30 -36.50
CA GLU A 152 -8.75 -59.45 -37.88
C GLU A 152 -7.50 -60.36 -37.98
N VAL A 153 -6.78 -60.58 -36.87
CA VAL A 153 -5.62 -61.49 -36.82
C VAL A 153 -6.06 -62.97 -36.83
N SER A 154 -7.30 -63.26 -36.42
CA SER A 154 -7.88 -64.61 -36.53
C SER A 154 -8.17 -65.01 -37.98
N GLY A 155 -8.51 -64.04 -38.85
CA GLY A 155 -8.79 -64.30 -40.27
C GLY A 155 -7.52 -64.64 -41.07
N THR A 156 -6.39 -64.01 -40.74
CA THR A 156 -5.09 -64.32 -41.33
C THR A 156 -4.54 -65.67 -40.84
N ALA A 157 -4.79 -66.05 -39.59
CA ALA A 157 -4.44 -67.37 -39.08
C ALA A 157 -5.20 -68.50 -39.83
N ASP A 158 -6.49 -68.32 -40.12
CA ASP A 158 -7.30 -69.30 -40.89
C ASP A 158 -6.92 -69.36 -42.38
N ALA A 159 -6.49 -68.24 -42.97
CA ALA A 159 -5.96 -68.23 -44.34
C ALA A 159 -4.61 -68.95 -44.45
N ILE A 160 -3.74 -68.80 -43.44
CA ILE A 160 -2.43 -69.47 -43.39
C ILE A 160 -2.59 -70.99 -43.17
N THR A 161 -3.54 -71.44 -42.35
CA THR A 161 -3.82 -72.88 -42.18
C THR A 161 -4.39 -73.49 -43.46
N LYS A 162 -5.29 -72.81 -44.17
CA LYS A 162 -5.79 -73.25 -45.48
C LYS A 162 -4.69 -73.33 -46.55
N LEU A 163 -3.80 -72.34 -46.61
CA LEU A 163 -2.66 -72.36 -47.53
C LEU A 163 -1.71 -73.53 -47.21
N LYS A 164 -1.45 -73.78 -45.93
CA LYS A 164 -0.58 -74.86 -45.48
C LYS A 164 -1.17 -76.24 -45.80
N MET A 165 -2.48 -76.45 -45.62
CA MET A 165 -3.16 -77.68 -46.04
C MET A 165 -3.15 -77.87 -47.57
N GLY A 166 -3.31 -76.79 -48.34
CA GLY A 166 -3.22 -76.83 -49.80
C GLY A 166 -1.84 -77.24 -50.30
N ILE A 167 -0.77 -76.81 -49.63
CA ILE A 167 0.61 -77.19 -49.98
C ILE A 167 0.92 -78.63 -49.57
N THR A 168 0.41 -79.11 -48.43
CA THR A 168 0.63 -80.51 -47.99
C THR A 168 -0.07 -81.53 -48.89
N GLY A 169 -1.25 -81.21 -49.44
CA GLY A 169 -1.97 -82.11 -50.35
C GLY A 169 -1.27 -82.38 -51.69
N TYR A 170 -0.33 -81.52 -52.12
CA TYR A 170 0.46 -81.75 -53.34
C TYR A 170 1.65 -82.70 -53.13
N PHE A 171 2.06 -82.99 -51.89
CA PHE A 171 3.23 -83.83 -51.58
C PHE A 171 2.88 -85.26 -51.15
N GLU A 172 1.61 -85.61 -50.93
CA GLU A 172 1.19 -86.95 -50.48
C GLU A 172 0.65 -87.88 -51.59
N GLY A 173 0.70 -87.47 -52.86
CA GLY A 173 0.20 -88.26 -53.99
C GLY A 173 1.21 -88.41 -55.12
N ASN A 174 2.22 -89.26 -54.93
CA ASN A 174 3.13 -89.92 -55.90
C ASN A 174 4.43 -90.24 -55.10
N ASP A 175 4.82 -91.47 -54.79
CA ASP A 175 5.03 -92.59 -55.69
C ASP A 175 4.90 -93.94 -54.97
N LYS A 176 4.04 -94.82 -55.47
CA LYS A 176 4.28 -96.26 -55.45
C LYS A 176 5.08 -96.61 -56.71
N LEU A 177 6.32 -97.06 -56.54
CA LEU A 177 7.06 -97.78 -57.58
C LEU A 177 6.72 -99.30 -57.51
N PRO A 178 6.36 -99.96 -58.63
CA PRO A 178 6.31 -101.42 -58.73
C PRO A 178 7.66 -102.01 -59.25
N PRO A 179 7.85 -103.34 -59.14
CA PRO A 179 9.16 -103.97 -58.91
C PRO A 179 9.87 -104.48 -60.18
N ILE A 180 11.20 -104.59 -60.14
CA ILE A 180 12.03 -105.83 -59.99
C ILE A 180 13.48 -105.39 -59.75
#